data_AF-K2PVR5-F1
#
_entry.id   AF-K2PVR5-F1
#
_cell.length_a   1.000
_cell.length_b   1.000
_cell.length_c   1.000
_cell.angle_alpha   90.00
_cell.angle_beta   90.00
_cell.angle_gamma   90.00
#
_symmetry.space_group_name_H-M   'P 1'
#
loop_
_entity.id
_entity.type
_entity.pdbx_description
1 polymer ?
#
loop_
_entity_poly.entity_id
_entity_poly.type
_entity_poly.pdbx_seq_one_letter_code
_entity_poly.pdbx_strand_id
1 'polypeptide(L)' 'MRDFFYGIQDLFENVLFVPLEALRFTNSWWISNIINVIFIAIGFAAFFYWMKQMKKYDQEEKDDYQPII' A
#
# COMPACT_ATOMS: atom_id res chain seq x y z
N MET A 1 -6.23 -34.93 -7.88
CA MET A 1 -6.69 -33.58 -8.28
C MET A 1 -7.34 -32.83 -7.13
N ARG A 2 -8.35 -33.40 -6.43
CA ARG A 2 -9.02 -32.71 -5.30
C ARG A 2 -8.05 -32.36 -4.17
N ASP A 3 -7.13 -33.26 -3.84
CA ASP A 3 -6.15 -33.06 -2.75
C ASP A 3 -5.22 -31.87 -2.99
N PHE A 4 -4.89 -31.58 -4.25
CA PHE A 4 -4.10 -30.39 -4.61
C PHE A 4 -4.85 -29.10 -4.29
N PHE A 5 -6.13 -29.02 -4.68
CA PHE A 5 -6.97 -27.86 -4.38
C PHE A 5 -7.30 -27.75 -2.88
N TYR A 6 -7.46 -28.86 -2.16
CA TYR A 6 -7.58 -28.85 -0.70
C TYR A 6 -6.32 -28.36 0.00
N GLY A 7 -5.13 -28.73 -0.49
CA GLY A 7 -3.87 -28.21 0.03
C GLY A 7 -3.74 -26.70 -0.18
N ILE A 8 -4.22 -26.18 -1.32
CA ILE A 8 -4.29 -24.72 -1.56
C ILE A 8 -5.28 -24.07 -0.58
N GLN A 9 -6.48 -24.63 -0.43
CA GLN A 9 -7.47 -24.11 0.52
C GLN A 9 -6.89 -24.03 1.94
N ASP A 10 -6.28 -25.12 2.41
CA ASP A 10 -5.71 -25.23 3.75
C ASP A 10 -4.60 -24.19 3.98
N LEU A 11 -3.71 -23.99 3.01
CA LEU A 11 -2.68 -22.96 3.07
C LEU A 11 -3.27 -21.55 3.21
N PHE A 12 -4.35 -21.25 2.48
CA PHE A 12 -4.95 -19.92 2.53
C PHE A 12 -5.80 -19.71 3.78
N GLU A 13 -6.71 -20.61 4.11
CA GLU A 13 -7.62 -20.47 5.25
C GLU A 13 -6.90 -20.63 6.59
N ASN A 14 -6.11 -21.69 6.75
CA ASN A 14 -5.54 -22.08 8.05
C ASN A 14 -4.12 -21.56 8.30
N VAL A 15 -3.46 -20.96 7.30
CA VAL A 15 -2.12 -20.38 7.47
C VAL A 15 -2.09 -18.89 7.12
N LEU A 16 -2.38 -18.53 5.87
CA LEU A 16 -2.19 -17.15 5.40
C LEU A 16 -3.27 -16.18 5.89
N PHE A 17 -4.53 -16.63 5.99
CA PHE A 17 -5.67 -15.77 6.30
C PHE A 17 -6.14 -15.83 7.75
N VAL A 18 -5.51 -16.62 8.61
CA VAL A 18 -5.79 -16.63 10.07
C VAL A 18 -5.81 -15.21 10.67
N PRO A 19 -4.86 -14.31 10.35
CA PRO A 19 -4.92 -12.94 10.85
C PRO A 19 -6.11 -12.15 10.31
N LEU A 20 -6.52 -12.39 9.05
CA LEU A 20 -7.68 -11.73 8.44
C LEU A 20 -8.99 -12.23 9.08
N GLU A 21 -9.07 -13.52 9.39
CA GLU A 21 -10.19 -14.09 10.10
C GLU A 21 -10.30 -13.53 11.53
N ALA A 22 -9.18 -13.35 12.23
CA ALA A 22 -9.16 -12.69 13.54
C ALA A 22 -9.69 -11.25 13.47
N LEU A 23 -9.33 -10.49 12.43
CA LEU A 23 -9.82 -9.12 12.21
C LEU A 23 -11.33 -9.08 11.92
N ARG A 24 -11.88 -10.11 11.27
CA ARG A 24 -13.31 -10.19 10.92
C ARG A 24 -14.23 -10.17 12.14
N PHE A 25 -13.81 -10.77 13.26
CA PHE A 25 -14.62 -10.85 14.48
C PHE A 25 -14.48 -9.63 15.40
N THR A 26 -13.75 -8.60 14.97
CA THR A 26 -13.59 -7.37 15.75
C THR A 26 -14.80 -6.44 15.55
N ASN A 27 -15.34 -5.90 16.65
CA ASN A 27 -16.47 -4.95 16.60
C ASN A 27 -16.03 -3.50 16.36
N SER A 28 -14.72 -3.22 16.34
CA SER A 28 -14.19 -1.88 16.12
C SER A 28 -14.01 -1.61 14.64
N TRP A 29 -14.79 -0.66 14.10
CA TRP A 29 -14.71 -0.25 12.71
C TRP A 29 -13.28 0.08 12.23
N TRP A 30 -12.48 0.71 13.10
CA TRP A 30 -11.09 1.06 12.80
C TRP A 30 -10.18 -0.17 12.68
N ILE A 31 -10.35 -1.15 13.56
CA ILE A 31 -9.53 -2.37 13.58
C ILE A 31 -9.90 -3.27 12.40
N SER A 32 -11.20 -3.43 12.11
CA SER A 32 -11.65 -4.23 10.97
C SER A 32 -11.12 -3.68 9.63
N ASN A 33 -10.82 -2.38 9.54
CA ASN A 33 -10.33 -1.72 8.34
C ASN A 33 -8.83 -1.42 8.35
N ILE A 34 -8.05 -1.96 9.29
CA ILE A 34 -6.65 -1.57 9.48
C ILE A 34 -5.78 -1.79 8.23
N ILE A 35 -6.05 -2.85 7.47
CA ILE A 35 -5.32 -3.15 6.22
C ILE A 35 -5.61 -2.10 5.15
N ASN A 36 -6.89 -1.71 4.99
CA ASN A 36 -7.30 -0.67 4.07
C ASN A 36 -6.67 0.68 4.44
N VAL A 37 -6.64 1.00 5.73
CA VAL A 37 -6.01 2.23 6.26
C VAL A 37 -4.51 2.25 5.94
N ILE A 38 -3.79 1.15 6.20
CA ILE A 38 -2.36 1.04 5.89
C ILE A 38 -2.12 1.18 4.39
N PHE A 39 -2.91 0.51 3.56
CA PHE A 39 -2.78 0.58 2.10
C PHE A 39 -2.97 2.02 1.58
N ILE A 40 -4.01 2.70 2.04
CA ILE A 40 -4.27 4.10 1.68
C ILE A 40 -3.15 5.02 2.19
N ALA A 41 -2.66 4.80 3.41
CA ALA A 41 -1.56 5.59 3.99
C ALA A 41 -0.26 5.46 3.17
N ILE A 42 0.08 4.24 2.73
CA ILE A 42 1.23 4.00 1.84
C ILE A 42 1.02 4.71 0.50
N GLY A 43 -0.19 4.61 -0.07
CA GLY A 43 -0.54 5.30 -1.32
C GLY A 43 -0.35 6.82 -1.21
N PHE A 44 -0.81 7.43 -0.12
CA PHE A 44 -0.58 8.87 0.13
C PHE A 44 0.89 9.20 0.35
N ALA A 45 1.64 8.39 1.10
CA ALA A 45 3.07 8.61 1.30
C ALA A 45 3.83 8.61 -0.03
N ALA A 46 3.54 7.63 -0.91
CA ALA A 46 4.10 7.57 -2.25
C ALA A 46 3.68 8.77 -3.12
N PHE A 47 2.41 9.18 -3.04
CA PHE A 47 1.88 10.34 -3.75
C PHE A 47 2.58 11.65 -3.32
N PHE A 48 2.71 11.90 -2.01
CA PHE A 48 3.41 13.08 -1.50
C PHE A 48 4.90 13.06 -1.84
N TYR A 49 5.55 11.89 -1.78
CA TYR A 49 6.93 11.73 -2.24
C TYR A 49 7.05 12.12 -3.71
N TRP A 50 6.15 11.63 -4.56
CA TRP A 50 6.17 11.92 -6.00
C TRP A 50 5.96 13.42 -6.28
N MET A 51 5.00 14.06 -5.62
CA MET A 51 4.80 15.51 -5.74
C MET A 51 6.03 16.32 -5.32
N LYS A 52 6.71 15.90 -4.25
CA LYS A 52 7.96 16.54 -3.81
C LYS A 52 9.05 16.40 -4.88
N GLN A 53 9.16 15.24 -5.52
CA GLN A 53 10.11 15.03 -6.61
C GLN A 53 9.80 15.92 -7.81
N MET A 54 8.54 16.02 -8.23
CA MET A 54 8.16 16.92 -9.34
C MET A 54 8.52 18.38 -9.06
N LYS A 55 8.27 18.86 -7.84
CA LYS A 55 8.64 20.23 -7.46
C LYS A 55 10.15 20.46 -7.46
N LYS A 56 10.93 19.45 -7.04
CA LYS A 56 12.38 19.52 -7.07
C LYS A 56 12.90 19.69 -8.51
N TYR A 57 12.39 18.89 -9.45
CA TYR A 57 12.82 18.99 -10.84
C TYR A 57 12.39 20.30 -11.51
N ASP A 58 11.19 20.83 -11.21
CA ASP A 58 10.76 22.15 -11.72
C ASP A 58 11.64 23.30 -11.20
N GLN A 59 12.21 23.17 -9.99
CA GLN A 59 13.15 24.16 -9.45
C GLN A 59 14.54 24.03 -10.09
N GLU A 60 15.06 22.80 -10.22
CA GLU A 60 16.35 22.55 -10.88
C GLU A 60 16.36 23.05 -12.35
N GLU A 61 15.26 22.87 -13.09
CA GLU A 61 15.12 23.38 -14.46
C GLU A 61 15.18 24.93 -14.52
N LYS A 62 14.61 25.62 -13.53
CA LYS A 62 14.64 27.09 -13.46
C LYS A 62 16.01 27.64 -13.12
N ASP A 63 16.75 26.97 -12.25
CA ASP A 63 18.08 27.41 -11.82
C ASP A 63 19.15 27.14 -12.90
N ASP A 64 18.95 26.13 -13.75
CA ASP A 64 19.85 25.81 -14.88
C ASP A 64 19.61 26.72 -16.11
N TYR A 65 18.51 27.48 -16.13
CA TYR A 65 18.25 28.49 -17.16
C TYR A 65 19.12 29.73 -16.94
N GLN A 66 20.41 29.63 -17.30
CA GLN A 66 21.25 30.81 -17.46
C GLN A 66 20.98 31.45 -18.82
N PRO A 67 20.48 32.71 -18.89
CA PRO A 67 20.32 33.39 -20.15
C PRO A 67 21.70 33.56 -20.79
N ILE A 68 21.88 32.99 -21.98
CA ILE A 68 23.09 33.17 -22.80
C ILE A 68 23.14 34.65 -23.19
N ILE A 69 24.02 35.40 -22.55
CA ILE A 69 24.51 36.70 -23.03
C ILE A 69 25.29 36.51 -24.34
#